data_AF-M4HMP0-F1
#
_entry.id   AF-M4HMP0-F1
#
_cell.length_a   1.000
_cell.length_b   1.000
_cell.length_c   1.000
_cell.angle_alpha   90.00
_cell.angle_beta   90.00
_cell.angle_gamma   90.00
#
_symmetry.space_group_name_H-M   'P 1'
#
loop_
_entity.id
_entity.type
_entity.pdbx_description
1 polymer ?
#
loop_
_entity_poly.entity_id
_entity_poly.type
_entity_poly.pdbx_seq_one_letter_code
_entity_poly.pdbx_strand_id
1 'polypeptide(L)'
;SGWQWCNGQPLRYLKWLSGFPTTQPGYSYGVLKNTFGSEWSNEPCSEKHGYICQRGHSVPTIPPVVNTGFCQSPWIPYSGNCYLLHRNKRTWMEARDVCLREGGDLLSILNTEEQSFAITQLGYLKTDELWIGFNDRKTQMLFEWSDQSSVPFASWEVGEPSHSALHAEDCVLMRGEEGKWADDICENKYGFICKKKASSKASNNDTVVTSPGCKTGWTRYGYYCYMAGSETKTFDEAKQMCEKAESQLVDISSRIENAFLVSLVGARPEKYFWTGLSNQKDLHTFEWTSTKQVPFTHFNAGMPGRKQGCVAMTNL
;
A
#
# COMPACT_ATOMS: atom_id res chain seq x y z
N SER A 1 -9.25 6.22 -5.14
CA SER A 1 -8.59 5.09 -5.82
C SER A 1 -8.93 5.13 -7.30
N GLY A 2 -7.99 4.71 -8.15
CA GLY A 2 -8.15 4.59 -9.61
C GLY A 2 -8.94 3.38 -10.08
N TRP A 3 -8.71 3.00 -11.34
CA TRP A 3 -9.32 1.83 -11.94
C TRP A 3 -8.91 0.54 -11.21
N GLN A 4 -9.88 -0.33 -10.93
CA GLN A 4 -9.68 -1.58 -10.20
C GLN A 4 -10.72 -2.64 -10.60
N TRP A 5 -10.35 -3.92 -10.49
CA TRP A 5 -11.29 -5.02 -10.67
C TRP A 5 -12.18 -5.19 -9.43
N CYS A 6 -13.45 -5.52 -9.64
CA CYS A 6 -14.42 -5.72 -8.54
C CYS A 6 -14.09 -6.93 -7.64
N ASN A 7 -13.30 -7.87 -8.13
CA ASN A 7 -12.85 -9.05 -7.39
C ASN A 7 -11.54 -8.82 -6.61
N GLY A 8 -10.99 -7.60 -6.62
CA GLY A 8 -9.74 -7.25 -5.95
C GLY A 8 -8.47 -7.70 -6.67
N GLN A 9 -8.57 -8.33 -7.85
CA GLN A 9 -7.39 -8.64 -8.65
C GLN A 9 -6.71 -7.35 -9.13
N PRO A 10 -5.37 -7.36 -9.28
CA PRO A 10 -4.63 -6.19 -9.71
C PRO A 10 -4.94 -5.86 -11.17
N LEU A 11 -5.25 -4.60 -11.43
CA LEU A 11 -5.37 -4.09 -12.80
C LEU A 11 -3.98 -3.88 -13.39
N ARG A 12 -3.52 -4.87 -14.18
CA ARG A 12 -2.20 -4.86 -14.83
C ARG A 12 -2.25 -5.04 -16.35
N TYR A 13 -3.41 -5.37 -16.89
CA TYR A 13 -3.63 -5.52 -18.33
C TYR A 13 -4.68 -4.51 -18.75
N LEU A 14 -4.42 -3.78 -19.82
CA LEU A 14 -5.35 -2.82 -20.41
C LEU A 14 -5.73 -3.24 -21.82
N LYS A 15 -6.98 -2.98 -22.19
CA LYS A 15 -7.46 -3.16 -23.57
C LYS A 15 -8.55 -2.16 -23.91
N TRP A 16 -8.26 -0.89 -23.65
CA TRP A 16 -9.20 0.19 -23.95
C TRP A 16 -9.42 0.34 -25.45
N LEU A 17 -10.67 0.59 -25.82
CA LEU A 17 -11.10 1.05 -27.12
C LEU A 17 -10.48 2.43 -27.37
N SER A 18 -10.09 2.72 -28.61
CA SER A 18 -9.53 4.02 -28.97
C SER A 18 -10.42 5.18 -28.50
N GLY A 19 -9.81 6.15 -27.81
CA GLY A 19 -10.49 7.29 -27.20
C GLY A 19 -11.03 7.07 -25.78
N PHE A 20 -10.78 5.91 -25.17
CA PHE A 20 -11.15 5.57 -23.80
C PHE A 20 -9.92 5.27 -22.93
N PRO A 21 -9.99 5.43 -21.59
CA PRO A 21 -11.16 5.86 -20.82
C PRO A 21 -11.49 7.35 -21.01
N THR A 22 -12.78 7.69 -21.09
CA THR A 22 -13.24 9.09 -21.09
C THR A 22 -13.13 9.71 -19.70
N THR A 23 -12.79 11.00 -19.63
CA THR A 23 -12.70 11.78 -18.38
C THR A 23 -14.04 12.38 -17.95
N GLN A 24 -15.14 12.06 -18.63
CA GLN A 24 -16.46 12.62 -18.34
C GLN A 24 -16.96 12.18 -16.94
N PRO A 25 -17.47 13.12 -16.11
CA PRO A 25 -18.01 12.78 -14.79
C PRO A 25 -19.12 11.72 -14.87
N GLY A 26 -19.07 10.72 -14.00
CA GLY A 26 -20.05 9.63 -13.92
C GLY A 26 -19.73 8.41 -14.77
N TYR A 27 -18.75 8.49 -15.68
CA TYR A 27 -18.30 7.35 -16.50
C TYR A 27 -17.25 6.53 -15.75
N SER A 28 -17.66 5.83 -14.69
CA SER A 28 -16.73 5.18 -13.75
C SER A 28 -16.70 3.65 -13.85
N TYR A 29 -17.36 3.05 -14.84
CA TYR A 29 -17.54 1.61 -14.94
C TYR A 29 -17.09 1.08 -16.30
N GLY A 30 -16.18 0.10 -16.30
CA GLY A 30 -15.69 -0.53 -17.53
C GLY A 30 -16.71 -1.47 -18.17
N VAL A 31 -16.85 -1.39 -19.49
CA VAL A 31 -17.77 -2.17 -20.31
C VAL A 31 -16.98 -2.84 -21.44
N LEU A 32 -17.11 -4.16 -21.56
CA LEU A 32 -16.57 -4.93 -22.68
C LEU A 32 -17.46 -4.71 -23.92
N LYS A 33 -16.90 -4.16 -25.00
CA LYS A 33 -17.62 -4.00 -26.27
C LYS A 33 -17.41 -5.24 -27.13
N ASN A 34 -18.51 -5.85 -27.58
CA ASN A 34 -18.47 -7.08 -28.39
C ASN A 34 -18.05 -6.82 -29.86
N THR A 35 -17.94 -5.56 -30.25
CA THR A 35 -17.44 -5.14 -31.57
C THR A 35 -15.92 -4.94 -31.53
N PHE A 36 -15.21 -5.29 -32.59
CA PHE A 36 -13.76 -5.03 -32.77
C PHE A 36 -12.86 -5.62 -31.66
N GLY A 37 -12.78 -6.95 -31.56
CA GLY A 37 -11.72 -7.60 -30.79
C GLY A 37 -11.88 -7.57 -29.26
N SER A 38 -13.09 -7.28 -28.74
CA SER A 38 -13.39 -7.32 -27.30
C SER A 38 -12.59 -6.29 -26.48
N GLU A 39 -12.54 -5.05 -26.99
CA GLU A 39 -11.97 -3.89 -26.30
C GLU A 39 -12.93 -3.31 -25.25
N TRP A 40 -12.42 -2.42 -24.41
CA TRP A 40 -13.14 -1.86 -23.25
C TRP A 40 -13.48 -0.38 -23.46
N SER A 41 -14.64 0.07 -23.00
CA SER A 41 -14.93 1.49 -22.80
C SER A 41 -15.38 1.73 -21.36
N ASN A 42 -15.57 2.98 -20.94
CA ASN A 42 -16.26 3.29 -19.70
C ASN A 42 -17.63 3.94 -19.96
N GLU A 43 -18.59 3.68 -19.07
CA GLU A 43 -19.98 4.13 -19.14
C GLU A 43 -20.53 4.43 -17.72
N PRO A 44 -21.70 5.10 -17.58
CA PRO A 44 -22.41 5.25 -16.31
C PRO A 44 -22.99 3.93 -15.78
N CYS A 45 -23.02 3.73 -14.46
CA CYS A 45 -23.58 2.50 -13.86
C CYS A 45 -25.10 2.33 -14.00
N SER A 46 -25.82 3.39 -14.39
CA SER A 46 -27.26 3.33 -14.65
C SER A 46 -27.61 2.67 -15.97
N GLU A 47 -26.64 2.52 -16.88
CA GLU A 47 -26.86 1.93 -18.20
C GLU A 47 -27.13 0.43 -18.12
N LYS A 48 -27.99 -0.05 -19.02
CA LYS A 48 -28.38 -1.47 -19.07
C LYS A 48 -27.49 -2.23 -20.05
N HIS A 49 -26.72 -3.18 -19.53
CA HIS A 49 -25.87 -4.08 -20.31
C HIS A 49 -26.04 -5.54 -19.90
N GLY A 50 -25.62 -6.47 -20.77
CA GLY A 50 -25.37 -7.85 -20.36
C GLY A 50 -24.16 -7.93 -19.41
N TYR A 51 -24.02 -9.04 -18.68
CA TYR A 51 -22.95 -9.22 -17.71
C TYR A 51 -22.35 -10.63 -17.79
N ILE A 52 -21.09 -10.78 -17.33
CA ILE A 52 -20.36 -12.04 -17.30
C ILE A 52 -19.99 -12.34 -15.84
N CYS A 53 -20.34 -13.52 -15.35
CA CYS A 53 -19.97 -13.96 -14.01
C CYS A 53 -18.69 -14.79 -14.05
N GLN A 54 -17.72 -14.48 -13.19
CA GLN A 54 -16.51 -15.26 -13.01
C GLN A 54 -16.53 -15.95 -11.63
N ARG A 55 -16.28 -17.26 -11.60
CA ARG A 55 -16.08 -18.00 -10.34
C ARG A 55 -14.60 -18.41 -10.24
N GLY A 56 -13.84 -17.65 -9.45
CA GLY A 56 -12.48 -18.01 -9.10
C GLY A 56 -12.44 -19.06 -7.99
N HIS A 57 -11.42 -19.91 -7.99
CA HIS A 57 -10.98 -20.59 -6.77
C HIS A 57 -10.09 -19.60 -6.04
N SER A 58 -10.46 -19.20 -4.81
CA SER A 58 -9.59 -18.39 -3.97
C SER A 58 -8.31 -19.17 -3.71
N VAL A 59 -7.24 -18.84 -4.42
CA VAL A 59 -5.91 -19.35 -4.08
C VAL A 59 -5.57 -18.75 -2.73
N PRO A 60 -5.32 -19.56 -1.69
CA PRO A 60 -4.90 -19.04 -0.41
C PRO A 60 -3.66 -18.17 -0.62
N THR A 61 -3.75 -16.91 -0.24
CA THR A 61 -2.58 -16.06 -0.09
C THR A 61 -1.71 -16.73 0.96
N ILE A 62 -0.58 -17.29 0.52
CA ILE A 62 0.42 -17.82 1.46
C ILE A 62 0.80 -16.65 2.37
N PRO A 63 0.74 -16.80 3.70
CA PRO A 63 1.14 -15.74 4.62
C PRO A 63 2.53 -15.27 4.23
N PRO A 64 2.77 -13.96 4.05
CA PRO A 64 4.09 -13.48 3.74
C PRO A 64 5.02 -13.91 4.88
N VAL A 65 6.09 -14.64 4.56
CA VAL A 65 7.06 -15.06 5.55
C VAL A 65 7.71 -13.81 6.13
N VAL A 66 7.64 -13.64 7.45
CA VAL A 66 8.36 -12.58 8.17
C VAL A 66 9.85 -12.91 8.13
N ASN A 67 10.52 -12.50 7.05
CA ASN A 67 11.96 -12.66 6.93
C ASN A 67 12.63 -11.50 7.66
N THR A 68 13.45 -11.85 8.66
CA THR A 68 14.36 -10.90 9.31
C THR A 68 15.68 -10.96 8.55
N GLY A 69 16.09 -9.83 7.97
CA GLY A 69 17.37 -9.72 7.28
C GLY A 69 18.01 -8.38 7.58
N PHE A 70 19.32 -8.30 7.38
CA PHE A 70 20.13 -7.15 7.72
C PHE A 70 20.32 -6.22 6.51
N CYS A 71 20.21 -4.91 6.76
CA CYS A 71 20.42 -3.87 5.77
C CYS A 71 21.52 -2.93 6.26
N GLN A 72 22.49 -2.67 5.40
CA GLN A 72 23.54 -1.70 5.68
C GLN A 72 22.98 -0.29 5.52
N SER A 73 23.30 0.59 6.48
CA SER A 73 23.00 2.03 6.36
C SER A 73 23.52 2.57 5.02
N PRO A 74 22.73 3.36 4.27
CA PRO A 74 21.47 4.02 4.65
C PRO A 74 20.19 3.25 4.32
N TRP A 75 20.27 1.96 3.99
CA TRP A 75 19.11 1.17 3.58
C TRP A 75 18.20 0.82 4.76
N ILE A 76 16.89 0.99 4.57
CA ILE A 76 15.88 0.72 5.59
C ILE A 76 15.37 -0.72 5.44
N PRO A 77 15.44 -1.57 6.48
CA PRO A 77 14.95 -2.94 6.44
C PRO A 77 13.43 -3.01 6.56
N TYR A 78 12.79 -3.86 5.76
CA TYR A 78 11.39 -4.24 5.92
C TYR A 78 11.09 -5.59 5.27
N SER A 79 10.44 -6.49 6.01
CA SER A 79 9.96 -7.79 5.51
C SER A 79 10.99 -8.57 4.65
N GLY A 80 12.24 -8.63 5.12
CA GLY A 80 13.33 -9.37 4.46
C GLY A 80 13.94 -8.70 3.23
N ASN A 81 13.60 -7.43 2.98
CA ASN A 81 14.21 -6.61 1.94
C ASN A 81 14.78 -5.32 2.55
N CYS A 82 15.62 -4.67 1.78
CA CYS A 82 16.23 -3.38 2.06
C CYS A 82 15.72 -2.39 1.03
N TYR A 83 15.41 -1.18 1.47
CA TYR A 83 14.84 -0.12 0.63
C TYR A 83 15.63 1.17 0.76
N LEU A 84 15.75 1.91 -0.34
CA LEU A 84 16.41 3.21 -0.34
C LEU A 84 15.69 4.18 -1.29
N LEU A 85 15.29 5.33 -0.76
CA LEU A 85 14.65 6.41 -1.51
C LEU A 85 15.71 7.42 -1.97
N HIS A 86 15.74 7.66 -3.27
CA HIS A 86 16.62 8.60 -3.94
C HIS A 86 15.83 9.80 -4.46
N ARG A 87 16.17 11.02 -4.03
CA ARG A 87 15.52 12.26 -4.51
C ARG A 87 16.21 12.91 -5.70
N ASN A 88 17.38 12.41 -6.10
CA ASN A 88 18.06 12.88 -7.30
C ASN A 88 17.28 12.46 -8.55
N LYS A 89 16.70 13.44 -9.24
CA LYS A 89 15.80 13.17 -10.37
C LYS A 89 16.54 12.51 -11.55
N ARG A 90 15.97 11.40 -12.06
CA ARG A 90 16.50 10.58 -13.15
C ARG A 90 15.36 10.10 -14.05
N THR A 91 15.68 9.77 -15.30
CA THR A 91 14.74 9.01 -16.14
C THR A 91 14.52 7.63 -15.54
N TRP A 92 13.43 6.94 -15.91
CA TRP A 92 13.16 5.61 -15.36
C TRP A 92 14.32 4.62 -15.63
N MET A 93 14.92 4.68 -16.83
CA MET A 93 16.08 3.84 -17.18
C MET A 93 17.31 4.16 -16.34
N GLU A 94 17.62 5.45 -16.16
CA GLU A 94 18.75 5.89 -15.35
C GLU A 94 18.55 5.49 -13.88
N ALA A 95 17.33 5.63 -13.36
CA ALA A 95 16.96 5.24 -12.00
C ALA A 95 17.14 3.73 -11.79
N ARG A 96 16.66 2.91 -12.73
CA ARG A 96 16.85 1.46 -12.69
C ARG A 96 18.33 1.07 -12.69
N ASP A 97 19.13 1.69 -13.57
CA ASP A 97 20.57 1.43 -13.63
C ASP A 97 21.28 1.76 -12.31
N VAL A 98 20.85 2.82 -11.61
CA VAL A 98 21.35 3.11 -10.25
C VAL A 98 20.98 1.97 -9.29
N CYS A 99 19.72 1.54 -9.25
CA CYS A 99 19.31 0.46 -8.34
C CYS A 99 20.04 -0.87 -8.63
N LEU A 100 20.25 -1.20 -9.90
CA LEU A 100 21.03 -2.37 -10.32
C LEU A 100 22.49 -2.28 -9.84
N ARG A 101 23.12 -1.12 -9.99
CA ARG A 101 24.48 -0.87 -9.50
C ARG A 101 24.59 -0.95 -7.97
N GLU A 102 23.51 -0.67 -7.24
CA GLU A 102 23.44 -0.80 -5.79
C GLU A 102 23.02 -2.20 -5.29
N GLY A 103 22.92 -3.16 -6.21
CA GLY A 103 22.63 -4.58 -5.94
C GLY A 103 21.15 -4.90 -5.75
N GLY A 104 20.26 -4.06 -6.27
CA GLY A 104 18.81 -4.24 -6.26
C GLY A 104 18.17 -4.02 -7.62
N ASP A 105 16.90 -3.62 -7.64
CA ASP A 105 16.19 -3.07 -8.80
C ASP A 105 15.26 -1.96 -8.27
N LEU A 106 14.51 -1.29 -9.15
CA LEU A 106 13.43 -0.38 -8.73
C LEU A 106 12.40 -1.12 -7.87
N LEU A 107 11.76 -0.39 -6.97
CA LEU A 107 10.79 -0.92 -6.01
C LEU A 107 9.66 -1.68 -6.70
N SER A 108 9.51 -2.96 -6.34
CA SER A 108 8.28 -3.74 -6.52
C SER A 108 7.42 -3.70 -5.26
N ILE A 109 6.11 -3.52 -5.42
CA ILE A 109 5.14 -3.46 -4.31
C ILE A 109 4.14 -4.61 -4.44
N LEU A 110 4.22 -5.56 -3.52
CA LEU A 110 3.50 -6.85 -3.65
C LEU A 110 2.29 -6.97 -2.74
N ASN A 111 2.07 -6.01 -1.83
CA ASN A 111 0.92 -6.00 -0.93
C ASN A 111 0.71 -4.61 -0.32
N THR A 112 -0.39 -4.46 0.41
CA THR A 112 -0.78 -3.21 1.08
C THR A 112 0.21 -2.82 2.18
N GLU A 113 0.81 -3.80 2.85
CA GLU A 113 1.78 -3.55 3.92
C GLU A 113 3.08 -2.93 3.38
N GLU A 114 3.57 -3.39 2.23
CA GLU A 114 4.75 -2.83 1.54
C GLU A 114 4.48 -1.43 0.98
N GLN A 115 3.30 -1.20 0.39
CA GLN A 115 2.86 0.15 -0.01
C GLN A 115 2.87 1.09 1.19
N SER A 116 2.31 0.65 2.32
CA SER A 116 2.20 1.44 3.53
C SER A 116 3.56 1.74 4.15
N PHE A 117 4.47 0.77 4.15
CA PHE A 117 5.85 0.96 4.57
C PHE A 117 6.55 2.02 3.70
N ALA A 118 6.40 1.95 2.37
CA ALA A 118 7.04 2.88 1.45
C ALA A 118 6.67 4.34 1.74
N ILE A 119 5.40 4.63 2.04
CA ILE A 119 4.92 6.00 2.30
C ILE A 119 5.14 6.48 3.74
N THR A 120 5.41 5.59 4.70
CA THR A 120 5.47 5.97 6.13
C THR A 120 6.86 5.86 6.76
N GLN A 121 7.73 4.99 6.25
CA GLN A 121 9.02 4.67 6.89
C GLN A 121 10.25 4.97 6.03
N LEU A 122 10.10 5.21 4.72
CA LEU A 122 11.21 5.61 3.83
C LEU A 122 11.50 7.11 3.82
N GLY A 123 10.79 7.87 4.66
CA GLY A 123 10.85 9.34 4.66
C GLY A 123 10.18 9.96 3.42
N TYR A 124 9.21 9.27 2.83
CA TYR A 124 8.37 9.78 1.74
C TYR A 124 7.64 11.07 2.14
N LEU A 125 7.53 12.01 1.21
CA LEU A 125 6.78 13.25 1.36
C LEU A 125 5.61 13.27 0.38
N LYS A 126 4.48 13.87 0.76
CA LYS A 126 3.30 14.02 -0.11
C LYS A 126 3.56 14.77 -1.43
N THR A 127 4.67 15.49 -1.52
CA THR A 127 5.14 16.23 -2.69
C THR A 127 6.15 15.45 -3.53
N ASP A 128 6.57 14.26 -3.08
CA ASP A 128 7.48 13.42 -3.83
C ASP A 128 6.74 12.81 -5.03
N GLU A 129 7.48 12.68 -6.13
CA GLU A 129 7.13 11.90 -7.31
C GLU A 129 8.31 10.95 -7.53
N LEU A 130 8.06 9.65 -7.40
CA LEU A 130 9.11 8.64 -7.32
C LEU A 130 8.84 7.48 -8.25
N TRP A 131 9.76 7.21 -9.18
CA TRP A 131 9.72 6.02 -10.00
C TRP A 131 9.73 4.74 -9.15
N ILE A 132 8.88 3.80 -9.56
CA ILE A 132 8.86 2.41 -9.10
C ILE A 132 9.11 1.47 -10.28
N GLY A 133 9.27 0.18 -10.01
CA GLY A 133 9.63 -0.80 -11.05
C GLY A 133 8.49 -1.19 -12.00
N PHE A 134 7.27 -0.69 -11.80
CA PHE A 134 6.12 -1.08 -12.62
C PHE A 134 6.15 -0.38 -13.97
N ASN A 135 5.98 -1.14 -15.05
CA ASN A 135 6.12 -0.66 -16.42
C ASN A 135 5.50 -1.67 -17.41
N ASP A 136 5.12 -1.24 -18.61
CA ASP A 136 4.64 -2.13 -19.69
C ASP A 136 5.53 -2.07 -20.96
N ARG A 137 6.75 -1.55 -20.81
CA ARG A 137 7.71 -1.31 -21.90
C ARG A 137 8.08 -2.54 -22.74
N LYS A 138 7.97 -3.74 -22.16
CA LYS A 138 8.25 -4.99 -22.87
C LYS A 138 7.08 -5.41 -23.74
N THR A 139 5.86 -5.23 -23.24
CA THR A 139 4.62 -5.64 -23.89
C THR A 139 3.59 -4.57 -23.60
N GLN A 140 3.30 -3.72 -24.59
CA GLN A 140 2.33 -2.62 -24.43
C GLN A 140 1.03 -3.11 -23.79
N MET A 141 0.51 -2.32 -22.86
CA MET A 141 -0.71 -2.59 -22.10
C MET A 141 -0.61 -3.74 -21.09
N LEU A 142 0.56 -4.36 -20.92
CA LEU A 142 0.79 -5.40 -19.92
C LEU A 142 1.88 -4.94 -18.94
N PHE A 143 1.43 -4.38 -17.82
CA PHE A 143 2.32 -3.93 -16.77
C PHE A 143 2.94 -5.11 -16.00
N GLU A 144 4.24 -5.05 -15.84
CA GLU A 144 5.10 -6.01 -15.16
C GLU A 144 6.14 -5.29 -14.29
N TRP A 145 6.66 -5.98 -13.27
CA TRP A 145 7.74 -5.44 -12.44
C TRP A 145 9.09 -5.64 -13.12
N SER A 146 9.95 -4.61 -13.06
CA SER A 146 11.31 -4.66 -13.58
C SER A 146 12.17 -5.78 -12.96
N ASP A 147 11.92 -6.09 -11.68
CA ASP A 147 12.58 -7.16 -10.92
C ASP A 147 12.00 -8.56 -11.17
N GLN A 148 11.04 -8.68 -12.10
CA GLN A 148 10.36 -9.92 -12.48
C GLN A 148 9.49 -10.54 -11.37
N SER A 149 9.18 -9.80 -10.31
CA SER A 149 8.19 -10.23 -9.31
C SER A 149 6.80 -10.42 -9.94
N SER A 150 5.99 -11.27 -9.32
CA SER A 150 4.57 -11.36 -9.68
C SER A 150 3.84 -10.05 -9.36
N VAL A 151 2.70 -9.82 -10.01
CA VAL A 151 1.85 -8.63 -9.79
C VAL A 151 0.58 -9.07 -9.06
N PRO A 152 0.59 -9.22 -7.73
CA PRO A 152 -0.60 -9.56 -6.93
C PRO A 152 -1.37 -8.32 -6.45
N PHE A 153 -0.78 -7.13 -6.57
CA PHE A 153 -1.28 -5.87 -6.02
C PHE A 153 -1.11 -4.73 -7.02
N ALA A 154 -2.08 -3.80 -7.05
CA ALA A 154 -2.00 -2.56 -7.80
C ALA A 154 -2.71 -1.43 -7.04
N SER A 155 -2.14 -0.22 -7.02
CA SER A 155 -2.69 0.93 -6.28
C SER A 155 -2.75 2.22 -7.11
N TRP A 156 -3.43 2.15 -8.24
CA TRP A 156 -3.60 3.29 -9.14
C TRP A 156 -4.28 4.51 -8.49
N GLU A 157 -3.82 5.70 -8.86
CA GLU A 157 -4.43 6.98 -8.55
C GLU A 157 -5.76 7.16 -9.30
N VAL A 158 -6.64 8.04 -8.81
CA VAL A 158 -7.90 8.35 -9.48
C VAL A 158 -7.64 8.81 -10.92
N GLY A 159 -8.24 8.10 -11.88
CA GLY A 159 -8.06 8.36 -13.31
C GLY A 159 -6.96 7.52 -13.96
N GLU A 160 -6.09 6.89 -13.17
CA GLU A 160 -4.97 6.09 -13.65
C GLU A 160 -5.30 4.58 -13.67
N PRO A 161 -4.61 3.79 -14.52
CA PRO A 161 -3.69 4.25 -15.57
C PRO A 161 -4.47 4.92 -16.71
N SER A 162 -4.02 6.09 -17.14
CA SER A 162 -4.71 6.89 -18.16
C SER A 162 -4.23 6.56 -19.57
N HIS A 163 -2.99 6.07 -19.70
CA HIS A 163 -2.38 5.57 -20.92
C HIS A 163 -2.70 6.42 -22.15
N SER A 164 -2.14 7.64 -22.17
CA SER A 164 -2.36 8.61 -23.23
C SER A 164 -2.12 8.03 -24.62
N ALA A 165 -3.13 8.05 -25.50
CA ALA A 165 -2.97 7.61 -26.90
C ALA A 165 -1.97 8.46 -27.71
N LEU A 166 -1.53 9.61 -27.16
CA LEU A 166 -0.64 10.56 -27.80
C LEU A 166 0.83 10.38 -27.39
N HIS A 167 1.10 9.82 -26.21
CA HIS A 167 2.45 9.64 -25.67
C HIS A 167 2.53 8.30 -24.93
N ALA A 168 3.57 7.51 -25.20
CA ALA A 168 3.76 6.21 -24.55
C ALA A 168 4.15 6.41 -23.07
N GLU A 169 3.14 6.43 -22.21
CA GLU A 169 3.26 6.50 -20.75
C GLU A 169 3.52 5.09 -20.19
N ASP A 170 4.72 4.57 -20.46
CA ASP A 170 5.02 3.16 -20.21
C ASP A 170 5.68 2.90 -18.83
N CYS A 171 5.90 3.95 -18.03
CA CYS A 171 6.62 3.90 -16.76
C CYS A 171 5.77 4.43 -15.61
N VAL A 172 5.85 3.80 -14.44
CA VAL A 172 4.95 4.14 -13.31
C VAL A 172 5.72 4.78 -12.15
N LEU A 173 5.14 5.81 -11.57
CA LEU A 173 5.61 6.48 -10.37
C LEU A 173 4.58 6.44 -9.24
N MET A 174 5.05 6.61 -8.01
CA MET A 174 4.24 6.92 -6.83
C MET A 174 4.18 8.44 -6.63
N ARG A 175 2.99 8.98 -6.36
CA ARG A 175 2.79 10.39 -6.00
C ARG A 175 1.62 10.61 -5.04
N GLY A 176 1.52 11.83 -4.51
CA GLY A 176 0.42 12.27 -3.65
C GLY A 176 0.51 11.76 -2.21
N GLU A 177 -0.45 12.12 -1.36
CA GLU A 177 -0.40 11.82 0.08
C GLU A 177 -0.38 10.32 0.39
N GLU A 178 -1.10 9.52 -0.39
CA GLU A 178 -1.20 8.06 -0.22
C GLU A 178 -0.18 7.26 -1.06
N GLY A 179 0.69 7.94 -1.82
CA GLY A 179 1.64 7.31 -2.73
C GLY A 179 0.97 6.44 -3.80
N LYS A 180 -0.17 6.88 -4.33
CA LYS A 180 -0.88 6.17 -5.41
C LYS A 180 -0.09 6.23 -6.69
N TRP A 181 -0.40 5.30 -7.60
CA TRP A 181 0.42 5.06 -8.77
C TRP A 181 -0.16 5.76 -10.00
N ALA A 182 0.72 6.33 -10.82
CA ALA A 182 0.37 6.93 -12.09
C ALA A 182 1.39 6.49 -13.15
N ASP A 183 0.92 6.15 -14.33
CA ASP A 183 1.77 5.99 -15.51
C ASP A 183 2.17 7.36 -16.07
N ASP A 184 3.39 7.43 -16.60
CA ASP A 184 3.99 8.65 -17.14
C ASP A 184 5.09 8.29 -18.15
N ILE A 185 5.51 9.28 -18.93
CA ILE A 185 6.54 9.19 -19.95
C ILE A 185 7.89 8.86 -19.29
N CYS A 186 8.51 7.76 -19.71
CA CYS A 186 9.74 7.21 -19.11
C CYS A 186 10.94 8.18 -19.12
N GLU A 187 10.97 9.13 -20.06
CA GLU A 187 11.99 10.16 -20.22
C GLU A 187 11.88 11.31 -19.21
N ASN A 188 10.74 11.42 -18.51
CA ASN A 188 10.57 12.39 -17.43
C ASN A 188 11.52 12.06 -16.25
N LYS A 189 11.92 13.10 -15.53
CA LYS A 189 12.92 12.98 -14.45
C LYS A 189 12.26 13.12 -13.08
N TYR A 190 12.27 12.02 -12.33
CA TYR A 190 11.71 11.94 -10.97
C TYR A 190 12.70 11.29 -10.01
N GLY A 191 12.43 11.41 -8.70
CA GLY A 191 13.14 10.56 -7.72
C GLY A 191 12.77 9.09 -7.95
N PHE A 192 13.31 8.18 -7.14
CA PHE A 192 13.04 6.76 -7.31
C PHE A 192 13.31 5.99 -6.02
N ILE A 193 12.73 4.80 -5.92
CA ILE A 193 12.97 3.91 -4.78
C ILE A 193 13.61 2.62 -5.28
N CYS A 194 14.74 2.24 -4.68
CA CYS A 194 15.39 0.96 -4.92
C CYS A 194 14.99 -0.07 -3.86
N LYS A 195 14.92 -1.33 -4.25
CA LYS A 195 14.66 -2.49 -3.37
C LYS A 195 15.67 -3.60 -3.66
N LYS A 196 16.20 -4.22 -2.60
CA LYS A 196 17.04 -5.42 -2.69
C LYS A 196 16.76 -6.41 -1.57
N LYS A 197 17.16 -7.67 -1.74
CA LYS A 197 17.05 -8.67 -0.68
C LYS A 197 17.98 -8.32 0.49
N ALA A 198 17.49 -8.50 1.71
CA ALA A 198 18.30 -8.29 2.89
C ALA A 198 19.33 -9.41 3.07
N SER A 199 20.47 -9.09 3.68
CA SER A 199 21.54 -10.06 3.94
C SER A 199 21.15 -11.01 5.08
N SER A 200 21.55 -12.29 4.97
CA SER A 200 21.41 -13.27 6.05
C SER A 200 22.49 -13.16 7.13
N LYS A 201 23.55 -12.38 6.89
CA LYS A 201 24.64 -12.15 7.85
C LYS A 201 24.62 -10.69 8.30
N ALA A 202 24.58 -10.48 9.61
CA ALA A 202 24.86 -9.17 10.21
C ALA A 202 26.32 -8.81 9.95
N SER A 203 26.59 -7.62 9.38
CA SER A 203 27.95 -7.09 9.44
C SER A 203 28.16 -6.44 10.81
N ASN A 204 29.40 -6.51 11.34
CA ASN A 204 29.72 -6.13 12.72
C ASN A 204 29.48 -4.64 13.10
N ASN A 205 28.89 -3.84 12.21
CA ASN A 205 28.50 -2.43 12.44
C ASN A 205 27.00 -2.14 12.19
N ASP A 206 26.15 -3.16 11.98
CA ASP A 206 24.74 -2.99 11.54
C ASP A 206 23.71 -2.84 12.68
N THR A 207 23.89 -1.89 13.60
CA THR A 207 22.77 -1.43 14.44
C THR A 207 22.21 -0.15 13.86
N VAL A 208 21.41 -0.25 12.79
CA VAL A 208 20.50 0.85 12.43
C VAL A 208 19.55 1.01 13.61
N VAL A 209 19.68 2.11 14.35
CA VAL A 209 18.68 2.49 15.37
C VAL A 209 17.43 2.90 14.59
N THR A 210 16.52 1.97 14.37
CA THR A 210 15.29 2.17 13.58
C THR A 210 14.30 3.12 14.26
N SER A 211 14.44 3.33 15.58
CA SER A 211 13.53 4.18 16.36
C SER A 211 14.26 5.03 17.41
N PRO A 212 15.02 6.07 17.02
CA PRO A 212 15.68 6.95 17.98
C PRO A 212 14.67 7.58 18.94
N GLY A 213 14.88 7.43 20.25
CA GLY A 213 14.01 7.98 21.30
C GLY A 213 12.85 7.08 21.73
N CYS A 214 12.66 5.89 21.14
CA CYS A 214 11.68 4.92 21.60
C CYS A 214 12.32 3.79 22.44
N LYS A 215 11.51 3.16 23.31
CA LYS A 215 11.92 1.96 24.07
C LYS A 215 12.23 0.81 23.10
N THR A 216 13.11 -0.12 23.47
CA THR A 216 13.43 -1.30 22.65
C THR A 216 12.16 -2.08 22.30
N GLY A 217 12.00 -2.45 21.03
CA GLY A 217 10.79 -3.12 20.52
C GLY A 217 9.64 -2.19 20.11
N TRP A 218 9.84 -0.86 20.20
CA TRP A 218 8.87 0.13 19.74
C TRP A 218 9.35 0.79 18.44
N THR A 219 8.39 1.05 17.55
CA THR A 219 8.62 1.69 16.26
C THR A 219 8.20 3.15 16.33
N ARG A 220 9.11 4.07 15.97
CA ARG A 220 8.80 5.50 15.95
C ARG A 220 8.03 5.86 14.68
N TYR A 221 6.96 6.63 14.82
CA TYR A 221 6.31 7.31 13.70
C TYR A 221 5.79 8.68 14.14
N GLY A 222 6.22 9.73 13.43
CA GLY A 222 5.99 11.11 13.85
C GLY A 222 6.55 11.40 15.25
N TYR A 223 5.66 11.84 16.15
CA TYR A 223 5.98 12.15 17.55
C TYR A 223 5.73 10.99 18.52
N TYR A 224 5.21 9.87 18.03
CA TYR A 224 4.80 8.75 18.86
C TYR A 224 5.68 7.52 18.66
N CYS A 225 5.68 6.65 19.66
CA CYS A 225 6.26 5.32 19.61
C CYS A 225 5.11 4.31 19.66
N TYR A 226 5.14 3.31 18.78
CA TYR A 226 4.10 2.29 18.68
C TYR A 226 4.68 0.90 18.90
N MET A 227 3.88 -0.01 19.44
CA MET A 227 4.26 -1.40 19.63
C MET A 227 3.05 -2.30 19.39
N ALA A 228 3.24 -3.36 18.62
CA ALA A 228 2.23 -4.38 18.38
C ALA A 228 2.56 -5.63 19.20
N GLY A 229 1.74 -5.94 20.22
CA GLY A 229 1.93 -7.13 21.07
C GLY A 229 1.71 -8.43 20.29
N SER A 230 2.38 -9.51 20.71
CA SER A 230 2.17 -10.88 20.17
C SER A 230 1.23 -11.74 21.00
N GLU A 231 1.04 -11.38 22.27
CA GLU A 231 0.12 -12.08 23.15
C GLU A 231 -1.32 -11.65 22.86
N THR A 232 -2.18 -12.62 22.56
CA THR A 232 -3.61 -12.38 22.41
C THR A 232 -4.25 -12.06 23.76
N LYS A 233 -5.00 -10.96 23.84
CA LYS A 233 -5.66 -10.49 25.06
C LYS A 233 -7.07 -10.00 24.75
N THR A 234 -7.95 -9.98 25.75
CA THR A 234 -9.22 -9.25 25.66
C THR A 234 -8.96 -7.74 25.54
N PHE A 235 -9.99 -6.98 25.16
CA PHE A 235 -9.85 -5.52 25.03
C PHE A 235 -9.40 -4.85 26.34
N ASP A 236 -10.01 -5.22 27.48
CA ASP A 236 -9.68 -4.64 28.78
C ASP A 236 -8.28 -5.03 29.25
N GLU A 237 -7.86 -6.29 29.03
CA GLU A 237 -6.49 -6.73 29.32
C GLU A 237 -5.47 -6.02 28.44
N ALA A 238 -5.76 -5.84 27.14
CA ALA A 238 -4.88 -5.11 26.23
C ALA A 238 -4.74 -3.65 26.64
N LYS A 239 -5.85 -2.99 27.02
CA LYS A 239 -5.86 -1.64 27.55
C LYS A 239 -4.99 -1.50 28.80
N GLN A 240 -5.16 -2.39 29.78
CA GLN A 240 -4.34 -2.41 31.00
C GLN A 240 -2.86 -2.63 30.72
N MET A 241 -2.52 -3.46 29.73
CA MET A 241 -1.13 -3.70 29.34
C MET A 241 -0.49 -2.47 28.70
N CYS A 242 -1.22 -1.74 27.86
CA CYS A 242 -0.76 -0.46 27.35
C CYS A 242 -0.54 0.55 28.49
N GLU A 243 -1.48 0.68 29.41
CA GLU A 243 -1.37 1.60 30.56
C GLU A 243 -0.13 1.27 31.42
N LYS A 244 0.11 -0.02 31.70
CA LYS A 244 1.31 -0.49 32.41
C LYS A 244 2.62 -0.18 31.68
N ALA A 245 2.58 -0.06 30.36
CA ALA A 245 3.74 0.32 29.54
C ALA A 245 3.93 1.85 29.44
N GLU A 246 3.14 2.64 30.18
CA GLU A 246 3.05 4.09 30.08
C GLU A 246 2.56 4.55 28.69
N SER A 247 1.64 3.79 28.10
CA SER A 247 1.03 4.05 26.80
C SER A 247 -0.48 3.82 26.86
N GLN A 248 -1.14 3.85 25.70
CA GLN A 248 -2.55 3.55 25.55
C GLN A 248 -2.79 2.72 24.29
N LEU A 249 -4.00 2.14 24.16
CA LEU A 249 -4.44 1.59 22.87
C LEU A 249 -4.44 2.70 21.81
N VAL A 250 -4.10 2.35 20.58
CA VAL A 250 -3.85 3.34 19.53
C VAL A 250 -5.12 4.07 19.11
N ASP A 251 -5.02 5.38 19.03
CA ASP A 251 -6.02 6.25 18.43
C ASP A 251 -5.59 6.61 17.02
N ILE A 252 -6.44 6.34 16.03
CA ILE A 252 -6.08 6.54 14.62
C ILE A 252 -6.69 7.84 14.13
N SER A 253 -5.83 8.83 13.93
CA SER A 253 -6.22 10.20 13.60
C SER A 253 -6.25 10.51 12.11
N SER A 254 -5.56 9.70 11.30
CA SER A 254 -5.41 9.96 9.86
C SER A 254 -5.23 8.68 9.04
N ARG A 255 -5.46 8.81 7.73
CA ARG A 255 -5.21 7.74 6.75
C ARG A 255 -3.74 7.29 6.70
N ILE A 256 -2.80 8.21 6.94
CA ILE A 256 -1.36 7.91 6.89
C ILE A 256 -0.89 7.22 8.17
N GLU A 257 -1.44 7.61 9.33
CA GLU A 257 -1.24 6.85 10.56
C GLU A 257 -1.83 5.43 10.44
N ASN A 258 -3.01 5.27 9.84
CA ASN A 258 -3.57 3.95 9.55
C ASN A 258 -2.64 3.12 8.67
N ALA A 259 -2.06 3.71 7.61
CA ALA A 259 -1.08 3.03 6.76
C ALA A 259 0.17 2.61 7.57
N PHE A 260 0.72 3.50 8.41
CA PHE A 260 1.84 3.14 9.27
C PHE A 260 1.50 1.92 10.14
N LEU A 261 0.32 1.88 10.77
CA LEU A 261 -0.13 0.75 11.58
C LEU A 261 -0.25 -0.54 10.76
N VAL A 262 -0.75 -0.48 9.53
CA VAL A 262 -0.77 -1.63 8.60
C VAL A 262 0.65 -2.16 8.34
N SER A 263 1.63 -1.27 8.13
CA SER A 263 3.03 -1.68 7.98
C SER A 263 3.65 -2.21 9.29
N LEU A 264 3.21 -1.71 10.45
CA LEU A 264 3.70 -2.11 11.76
C LEU A 264 3.24 -3.52 12.13
N VAL A 265 1.96 -3.84 11.90
CA VAL A 265 1.44 -5.20 12.10
C VAL A 265 1.94 -6.13 10.98
N GLY A 266 2.13 -5.60 9.77
CA GLY A 266 2.75 -6.32 8.65
C GLY A 266 2.10 -7.67 8.37
N ALA A 267 2.89 -8.64 7.94
CA ALA A 267 2.46 -9.99 7.59
C ALA A 267 2.30 -10.94 8.80
N ARG A 268 2.07 -10.39 9.99
CA ARG A 268 2.00 -11.18 11.22
C ARG A 268 0.80 -12.15 11.22
N PRO A 269 0.95 -13.33 11.86
CA PRO A 269 -0.08 -14.38 11.83
C PRO A 269 -1.33 -14.04 12.64
N GLU A 270 -1.26 -13.09 13.57
CA GLU A 270 -2.41 -12.66 14.35
C GLU A 270 -3.47 -12.03 13.45
N LYS A 271 -4.70 -12.53 13.56
CA LYS A 271 -5.81 -12.12 12.70
C LYS A 271 -6.31 -10.70 12.99
N TYR A 272 -6.24 -10.28 14.26
CA TYR A 272 -6.81 -9.02 14.74
C TYR A 272 -5.89 -8.35 15.74
N PHE A 273 -5.82 -7.02 15.68
CA PHE A 273 -5.11 -6.18 16.66
C PHE A 273 -6.06 -5.11 17.20
N TRP A 274 -6.21 -5.02 18.52
CA TRP A 274 -7.09 -4.04 19.16
C TRP A 274 -6.64 -2.60 18.87
N THR A 275 -7.63 -1.72 18.64
CA THR A 275 -7.47 -0.26 18.59
C THR A 275 -8.16 0.37 19.79
N GLY A 276 -7.98 1.67 20.03
CA GLY A 276 -8.70 2.40 21.08
C GLY A 276 -10.18 2.66 20.79
N LEU A 277 -10.68 2.37 19.59
CA LEU A 277 -12.04 2.73 19.18
C LEU A 277 -13.09 1.73 19.73
N SER A 278 -14.13 2.24 20.39
CA SER A 278 -15.24 1.40 20.88
C SER A 278 -16.54 2.20 20.99
N ASN A 279 -17.68 1.51 20.93
CA ASN A 279 -19.01 2.06 21.21
C ASN A 279 -19.66 1.38 22.44
N GLN A 280 -18.83 0.96 23.39
CA GLN A 280 -19.31 0.28 24.60
C GLN A 280 -20.10 1.21 25.53
N LYS A 281 -19.76 2.51 25.58
CA LYS A 281 -20.47 3.47 26.43
C LYS A 281 -21.81 3.90 25.85
N ASP A 282 -21.90 3.99 24.52
CA ASP A 282 -23.09 4.42 23.79
C ASP A 282 -23.20 3.62 22.49
N LEU A 283 -24.34 2.97 22.24
CA LEU A 283 -24.55 2.10 21.08
C LEU A 283 -24.32 2.81 19.74
N HIS A 284 -24.62 4.11 19.66
CA HIS A 284 -24.62 4.89 18.44
C HIS A 284 -23.34 5.70 18.23
N THR A 285 -22.50 5.80 19.25
CA THR A 285 -21.33 6.67 19.24
C THR A 285 -20.07 5.87 19.51
N PHE A 286 -19.17 5.84 18.52
CA PHE A 286 -17.82 5.38 18.74
C PHE A 286 -16.96 6.51 19.30
N GLU A 287 -16.13 6.19 20.29
CA GLU A 287 -15.15 7.09 20.86
C GLU A 287 -13.83 6.34 21.07
N TRP A 288 -12.73 7.11 21.09
CA TRP A 288 -11.41 6.58 21.40
C TRP A 288 -11.22 6.44 22.91
N THR A 289 -10.25 5.62 23.31
CA THR A 289 -9.90 5.48 24.73
C THR A 289 -9.38 6.79 25.33
N SER A 290 -8.76 7.67 24.53
CA SER A 290 -8.19 8.93 25.01
C SER A 290 -9.08 10.16 24.79
N THR A 291 -9.95 10.13 23.77
CA THR A 291 -10.72 11.30 23.34
C THR A 291 -12.08 10.93 22.73
N LYS A 292 -13.04 11.84 22.85
CA LYS A 292 -14.36 11.70 22.21
C LYS A 292 -14.37 12.06 20.73
N GLN A 293 -13.33 12.73 20.22
CA GLN A 293 -13.29 13.16 18.83
C GLN A 293 -12.78 12.03 17.93
N VAL A 294 -13.59 11.61 16.95
CA VAL A 294 -13.22 10.58 15.97
C VAL A 294 -13.07 11.23 14.59
N PRO A 295 -11.89 11.80 14.27
CA PRO A 295 -11.67 12.52 13.00
C PRO A 295 -11.52 11.58 11.80
N PHE A 296 -11.26 10.29 12.04
CA PHE A 296 -10.98 9.29 11.02
C PHE A 296 -11.63 7.95 11.38
N THR A 297 -12.18 7.27 10.37
CA THR A 297 -12.65 5.89 10.47
C THR A 297 -12.30 5.13 9.20
N HIS A 298 -12.01 3.84 9.33
CA HIS A 298 -11.68 2.95 8.22
C HIS A 298 -12.32 1.57 8.46
N PHE A 299 -13.65 1.53 8.38
CA PHE A 299 -14.42 0.32 8.62
C PHE A 299 -14.48 -0.57 7.37
N ASN A 300 -14.41 -1.89 7.59
CA ASN A 300 -14.66 -2.89 6.56
C ASN A 300 -16.12 -2.82 6.07
N ALA A 301 -16.37 -3.38 4.88
CA ALA A 301 -17.72 -3.52 4.35
C ALA A 301 -18.66 -4.19 5.38
N GLY A 302 -19.80 -3.55 5.66
CA GLY A 302 -20.78 -4.01 6.66
C GLY A 302 -20.49 -3.57 8.11
N MET A 303 -19.37 -2.91 8.38
CA MET A 303 -19.04 -2.32 9.67
C MET A 303 -19.33 -0.80 9.67
N PRO A 304 -19.62 -0.15 10.82
CA PRO A 304 -19.63 -0.69 12.19
C PRO A 304 -20.88 -1.52 12.58
N GLY A 305 -21.77 -1.87 11.64
CA GLY A 305 -22.95 -2.70 11.93
C GLY A 305 -23.93 -2.01 12.89
N ARG A 306 -24.72 -2.79 13.65
CA ARG A 306 -25.71 -2.29 14.63
C ARG A 306 -25.49 -2.83 16.04
N LYS A 307 -24.26 -3.20 16.39
CA LYS A 307 -23.93 -3.85 17.67
C LYS A 307 -22.91 -3.01 18.44
N GLN A 308 -22.94 -3.13 19.76
CA GLN A 308 -21.85 -2.66 20.60
C GLN A 308 -20.64 -3.59 20.46
N GLY A 309 -19.46 -3.00 20.55
CA GLY A 309 -18.21 -3.73 20.51
C GLY A 309 -16.98 -2.83 20.59
N CYS A 310 -15.83 -3.49 20.55
CA CYS A 310 -14.53 -2.86 20.44
C CYS A 310 -13.97 -3.13 19.04
N VAL A 311 -13.24 -2.17 18.50
CA VAL A 311 -12.74 -2.24 17.13
C VAL A 311 -11.33 -2.78 17.13
N ALA A 312 -11.09 -3.76 16.25
CA ALA A 312 -9.77 -4.27 15.94
C ALA A 312 -9.47 -4.09 14.45
N MET A 313 -8.21 -3.79 14.13
CA MET A 313 -7.71 -3.86 12.76
C MET A 313 -7.43 -5.32 12.39
N THR A 314 -7.52 -5.64 11.10
CA THR A 314 -7.27 -6.97 10.54
C THR A 314 -6.32 -6.83 9.37
N ASN A 315 -5.43 -7.81 9.22
CA ASN A 315 -4.71 -8.02 7.96
C ASN A 315 -5.67 -8.77 7.03
N LEU A 316 -5.90 -8.26 5.83
CA LEU A 316 -6.70 -8.93 4.78
C LEU A 316 -5.78 -9.31 3.63
#